data_AF-A0A150L8X8-F1
#
_entry.id   AF-A0A150L8X8-F1
#
_cell.length_a   1.000
_cell.length_b   1.000
_cell.length_c   1.000
_cell.angle_alpha   90.00
_cell.angle_beta   90.00
_cell.angle_gamma   90.00
#
_symmetry.space_group_name_H-M   'P 1'
#
loop_
_entity.id
_entity.type
_entity.pdbx_description
1 polymer ?
#
loop_
_entity_poly.entity_id
_entity_poly.type
_entity_poly.pdbx_seq_one_letter_code
_entity_poly.pdbx_strand_id
1 'polypeptide(L)' 'MDMIKERLELHRKKTAAEEDLILKQANMVAEHMKLLEGEIKDFQDLLGKLDDECKKKILNQFASQTVALLQSLMMFLG' A
#
# COMPACT_ATOMS: atom_id res chain seq x y z
N MET A 1 34.06 -30.92 12.97
CA MET A 1 34.11 -29.47 12.64
C MET A 1 33.16 -29.12 11.49
N ASP A 2 32.86 -30.06 10.59
CA ASP A 2 32.03 -29.82 9.41
C ASP A 2 30.52 -29.63 9.70
N MET A 3 29.95 -30.34 10.67
CA MET A 3 28.54 -30.18 11.09
C MET A 3 28.18 -28.76 11.58
N ILE A 4 29.14 -28.04 12.18
CA ILE A 4 28.92 -26.67 12.68
C ILE A 4 28.92 -25.68 11.52
N LYS A 5 29.79 -25.88 10.51
CA LYS A 5 29.81 -25.07 9.29
C LYS A 5 28.54 -25.26 8.47
N GLU A 6 28.09 -26.50 8.33
CA GLU A 6 26.87 -26.85 7.58
C GLU A 6 25.60 -26.25 8.21
N ARG A 7 25.49 -26.25 9.55
CA ARG A 7 24.39 -25.56 10.26
C ARG A 7 24.43 -24.04 10.08
N LEU A 8 25.60 -23.42 10.06
CA LEU A 8 25.75 -21.97 9.86
C LEU A 8 25.40 -21.54 8.43
N GLU A 9 25.67 -22.38 7.42
CA GLU A 9 25.27 -22.14 6.03
C GLU A 9 23.76 -22.31 5.83
N LEU A 10 23.15 -23.32 6.45
CA LEU A 10 21.69 -23.51 6.42
C LEU A 10 20.94 -22.34 7.06
N HIS A 11 21.41 -21.85 8.21
CA HIS A 11 20.82 -20.67 8.84
C HIS A 11 20.99 -19.41 7.98
N ARG A 12 22.18 -19.18 7.39
CA ARG A 12 22.39 -18.04 6.48
C ARG A 12 21.48 -18.09 5.24
N LYS A 13 21.31 -19.26 4.63
CA LYS A 13 20.42 -19.43 3.48
C LYS A 13 18.95 -19.22 3.85
N LYS A 14 18.54 -19.66 5.04
CA LYS A 14 17.18 -19.47 5.54
C LYS A 14 16.88 -18.01 5.84
N THR A 15 17.81 -17.30 6.49
CA THR A 15 17.68 -15.85 6.76
C THR A 15 17.65 -15.04 5.47
N ALA A 16 18.49 -15.37 4.48
CA ALA A 16 18.46 -14.70 3.18
C ALA A 16 17.14 -14.94 2.41
N ALA A 17 16.55 -16.14 2.52
CA ALA A 17 15.25 -16.44 1.91
C ALA A 17 14.08 -15.71 2.62
N GLU A 18 14.15 -15.56 3.95
CA GLU A 18 13.18 -14.78 4.73
C GLU A 18 13.30 -13.27 4.42
N GLU A 19 14.51 -12.74 4.28
CA GLU A 19 14.76 -11.37 3.85
C GLU A 19 14.24 -11.10 2.43
N ASP A 20 14.47 -12.00 1.48
CA ASP A 20 13.93 -11.89 0.12
C ASP A 20 12.39 -11.93 0.10
N LEU A 21 11.77 -12.74 0.96
CA LEU A 21 10.30 -12.78 1.11
C LEU A 21 9.76 -11.45 1.65
N ILE A 22 10.41 -10.89 2.67
CA ILE A 22 10.03 -9.59 3.25
C ILE A 22 10.20 -8.49 2.21
N LEU A 23 11.30 -8.48 1.46
CA LEU A 23 11.54 -7.51 0.39
C LEU A 23 10.49 -7.61 -0.72
N LYS A 24 10.11 -8.83 -1.13
CA LYS A 24 9.03 -9.05 -2.11
C LYS A 24 7.69 -8.54 -1.61
N GLN A 25 7.35 -8.80 -0.35
CA GLN A 25 6.12 -8.29 0.26
C GLN A 25 6.14 -6.75 0.36
N ALA A 26 7.27 -6.17 0.76
CA ALA A 26 7.44 -4.72 0.81
C ALA A 26 7.29 -4.08 -0.58
N ASN A 27 7.88 -4.68 -1.62
CA ASN A 27 7.73 -4.21 -3.01
C ASN A 27 6.28 -4.33 -3.48
N MET A 28 5.59 -5.44 -3.17
CA MET A 28 4.18 -5.61 -3.52
C MET A 28 3.28 -4.57 -2.84
N VAL A 29 3.55 -4.26 -1.56
CA VAL A 29 2.86 -3.19 -0.84
C VAL A 29 3.15 -1.83 -1.49
N ALA A 30 4.39 -1.55 -1.86
CA ALA A 30 4.75 -0.30 -2.53
C ALA A 30 4.05 -0.16 -3.90
N GLU A 31 3.97 -1.23 -4.68
CA GLU A 31 3.22 -1.25 -5.95
C GLU A 31 1.73 -1.01 -5.74
N HIS A 32 1.10 -1.69 -4.78
CA HIS A 32 -0.31 -1.47 -4.44
C HIS A 32 -0.56 -0.03 -3.98
N MET A 33 0.35 0.57 -3.20
CA MET A 33 0.23 1.96 -2.78
C MET A 33 0.35 2.94 -3.96
N LYS A 34 1.23 2.65 -4.92
CA LYS A 34 1.35 3.47 -6.15
C LYS A 34 0.11 3.38 -7.04
N LEU A 35 -0.48 2.20 -7.17
CA LEU A 35 -1.75 2.02 -7.90
C LEU A 35 -2.89 2.77 -7.21
N LEU A 36 -2.98 2.63 -5.88
CA LEU A 36 -3.96 3.34 -5.07
C LEU A 36 -3.80 4.87 -5.19
N GLU A 37 -2.58 5.38 -5.22
CA GLU A 37 -2.30 6.81 -5.45
C GLU A 37 -2.89 7.28 -6.79
N GLY A 38 -2.71 6.49 -7.86
CA GLY A 38 -3.27 6.78 -9.17
C GLY A 38 -4.80 6.80 -9.17
N GLU A 39 -5.43 5.76 -8.60
CA GLU A 39 -6.88 5.68 -8.48
C GLU A 39 -7.47 6.84 -7.68
N ILE A 40 -6.78 7.28 -6.61
CA ILE A 40 -7.22 8.42 -5.81
C ILE A 40 -7.17 9.71 -6.61
N LYS A 41 -6.12 9.94 -7.40
CA LYS A 41 -6.02 11.13 -8.27
C LYS A 41 -7.13 11.13 -9.32
N ASP A 42 -7.36 10.00 -9.98
CA ASP A 42 -8.45 9.87 -10.97
C ASP A 42 -9.83 10.11 -10.31
N PHE A 43 -10.03 9.56 -9.12
CA PHE A 43 -11.24 9.76 -8.35
C PHE A 43 -11.44 11.22 -7.92
N GLN A 44 -10.37 11.92 -7.53
CA GLN A 44 -10.39 13.35 -7.23
C GLN A 44 -10.75 14.19 -8.45
N ASP A 45 -10.14 13.90 -9.61
CA ASP A 45 -10.43 14.61 -10.86
C ASP A 45 -11.90 14.45 -11.28
N LEU A 46 -12.46 13.26 -11.05
CA LEU A 46 -13.89 13.00 -11.29
C LEU A 46 -14.76 13.73 -10.26
N LEU A 47 -14.43 13.67 -8.97
CA LEU A 47 -15.16 14.40 -7.92
C LEU A 47 -15.11 15.92 -8.15
N GLY A 48 -13.98 16.46 -8.58
CA GLY A 48 -13.81 17.90 -8.84
C GLY A 48 -14.74 18.44 -9.93
N LYS A 49 -15.19 17.58 -10.85
CA LYS A 49 -16.16 17.92 -11.91
C LYS A 49 -17.61 17.89 -11.45
N LEU A 50 -17.89 17.37 -10.25
CA LEU A 50 -19.24 17.27 -9.69
C LEU A 50 -19.56 18.46 -8.79
N ASP A 51 -20.86 18.75 -8.63
CA ASP A 51 -21.35 19.68 -7.61
C ASP A 51 -21.19 19.10 -6.19
N ASP A 52 -21.25 19.98 -5.19
CA ASP A 52 -21.00 19.61 -3.80
C ASP A 52 -22.06 18.67 -3.21
N GLU A 53 -23.27 18.65 -3.77
CA GLU A 53 -24.33 17.74 -3.35
C GLU A 53 -24.06 16.31 -3.83
N CYS A 54 -23.64 16.16 -5.08
CA CYS A 54 -23.22 14.90 -5.67
C CYS A 54 -21.97 14.34 -4.96
N LYS A 55 -20.97 15.19 -4.68
CA LYS A 55 -19.79 14.79 -3.89
C LYS A 55 -20.17 14.22 -2.53
N LYS A 56 -21.08 14.88 -1.79
CA LYS A 56 -21.54 14.40 -0.48
C LYS A 56 -22.26 13.06 -0.59
N LYS A 57 -23.13 12.87 -1.58
CA LYS A 57 -23.83 11.59 -1.80
C LYS A 57 -22.86 10.45 -2.04
N ILE A 58 -21.83 10.68 -2.87
CA ILE A 58 -20.80 9.69 -3.19
C ILE A 58 -19.95 9.38 -1.96
N LEU A 59 -19.45 10.41 -1.25
CA LEU A 59 -18.63 10.22 -0.04
C LEU A 59 -19.39 9.46 1.06
N ASN A 60 -20.70 9.68 1.19
CA ASN A 60 -21.55 8.97 2.15
C ASN A 60 -21.78 7.49 1.80
N GLN A 61 -21.46 7.03 0.59
CA GLN A 61 -21.51 5.61 0.23
C GLN A 61 -20.28 4.83 0.67
N PHE A 62 -19.18 5.53 0.99
CA PHE A 62 -17.97 4.90 1.47
C PHE A 62 -18.03 4.68 2.99
N ALA A 63 -17.36 3.62 3.45
CA ALA A 63 -17.11 3.45 4.87
C ALA A 63 -16.29 4.64 5.40
N SER A 64 -16.58 5.09 6.62
CA SER A 64 -15.92 6.25 7.24
C SER A 64 -14.40 6.10 7.28
N GLN A 65 -13.89 4.89 7.52
CA GLN A 65 -12.46 4.57 7.47
C GLN A 65 -11.84 4.77 6.07
N THR A 66 -12.58 4.45 5.01
CA THR A 66 -12.13 4.67 3.63
C THR A 66 -12.08 6.15 3.32
N VAL A 67 -13.09 6.92 3.76
CA VAL A 67 -13.09 8.38 3.61
C VAL A 67 -11.92 9.02 4.36
N ALA A 68 -11.65 8.57 5.60
CA ALA A 68 -10.53 9.06 6.40
C ALA A 68 -9.17 8.72 5.77
N LEU A 69 -9.03 7.52 5.20
CA LEU A 69 -7.83 7.12 4.47
C LEU A 69 -7.63 7.98 3.23
N LEU A 70 -8.68 8.18 2.43
CA LEU A 70 -8.65 9.06 1.27
C LEU A 70 -8.20 10.46 1.68
N GLN A 71 -8.86 11.09 2.66
CA GLN A 71 -8.50 12.42 3.17
C GLN A 71 -7.05 12.50 3.66
N SER A 72 -6.57 11.46 4.35
CA SER A 72 -5.18 11.39 4.82
C SER A 72 -4.21 11.35 3.64
N LEU A 73 -4.48 10.52 2.64
CA LEU A 73 -3.69 10.42 1.42
C LEU A 73 -3.72 11.73 0.62
N MET A 74 -4.86 12.42 0.56
CA MET A 74 -4.95 13.74 -0.07
C MET A 74 -4.04 14.77 0.60
N MET A 75 -3.92 14.75 1.94
CA MET A 75 -3.02 15.66 2.66
C MET A 75 -1.54 15.37 2.39
N PHE A 76 -1.17 14.13 2.05
CA PHE A 76 0.22 13.76 1.72
C PHE A 76 0.59 14.01 0.25
N LEU A 77 -0.39 14.05 -0.65
CA LEU A 77 -0.21 14.18 -2.10
C LEU A 77 -0.43 15.62 -2.62
N GLY A 78 -0.93 16.51 -1.76
CA GLY A 78 -1.15 17.93 -2.04
C GLY A 78 0.09 18.79 -1.86
#